data_AF-A0A1Y1W1Q1-F1
#
_entry.id   AF-A0A1Y1W1Q1-F1
#
_cell.length_a   1.000
_cell.length_b   1.000
_cell.length_c   1.000
_cell.angle_alpha   90.00
_cell.angle_beta   90.00
_cell.angle_gamma   90.00
#
_symmetry.space_group_name_H-M   'P 1'
#
loop_
_entity.id
_entity.type
_entity.pdbx_description
1 polymer ?
#
loop_
_entity_poly.entity_id
_entity_poly.type
_entity_poly.pdbx_seq_one_letter_code
_entity_poly.pdbx_strand_id
1 'polypeptide(L)'
;MRTTDRLASGPGLRGNFGHIIPASATLPSIEVFVNSITASLHIKAAVLVTALVYVERLGHRLPKSAQGTADTPYRIFLAALVLADKYWSDYAVKAKSLVKAAGGLFQLSEICAMERAVLKILGFRLYVSTEELRQYADKLSIDLDQA
;
A
#
# COMPACT_ATOMS: atom_id res chain seq x y z
N MET A 1 -6.51 4.14 53.85
CA MET A 1 -5.27 3.35 53.72
C MET A 1 -5.44 2.39 52.54
N ARG A 2 -5.19 2.87 51.31
CA ARG A 2 -5.23 2.05 50.09
C ARG A 2 -3.81 1.97 49.56
N THR A 3 -3.29 0.76 49.55
CA THR A 3 -1.89 0.41 49.26
C THR A 3 -1.61 0.48 47.76
N THR A 4 -0.39 0.92 47.49
CA THR A 4 0.33 1.16 46.23
C THR A 4 0.24 0.07 45.16
N ASP A 5 0.00 0.52 43.92
CA ASP A 5 0.92 0.42 42.77
C ASP A 5 1.88 -0.78 42.71
N ARG A 6 1.69 -1.63 41.67
CA ARG A 6 2.74 -2.47 41.07
C ARG A 6 2.43 -2.76 39.60
N LEU A 7 3.06 -1.97 38.73
CA LEU A 7 3.43 -2.33 37.35
C LEU A 7 4.56 -3.37 37.34
N ALA A 8 4.40 -4.45 36.57
CA ALA A 8 5.45 -5.26 35.94
C ALA A 8 4.79 -6.29 35.00
N SER A 9 5.30 -6.77 33.86
CA SER A 9 6.35 -6.38 32.90
C SER A 9 6.34 -7.47 31.81
N GLY A 10 6.08 -7.13 30.53
CA GLY A 10 6.44 -7.89 29.31
C GLY A 10 5.67 -9.20 28.97
N PRO A 11 5.61 -9.62 27.68
CA PRO A 11 6.66 -9.45 26.68
C PRO A 11 6.27 -8.65 25.42
N GLY A 12 7.05 -7.58 25.19
CA GLY A 12 7.74 -7.32 23.92
C GLY A 12 6.94 -7.23 22.62
N LEU A 13 6.18 -6.15 22.43
CA LEU A 13 5.84 -5.66 21.08
C LEU A 13 7.11 -5.05 20.43
N ARG A 14 7.98 -5.91 19.88
CA ARG A 14 9.06 -5.47 18.99
C ARG A 14 8.54 -5.42 17.54
N GLY A 15 7.93 -4.27 17.22
CA GLY A 15 7.72 -3.80 15.86
C GLY A 15 8.07 -2.30 15.83
N ASN A 16 8.88 -1.88 14.86
CA ASN A 16 9.62 -0.61 14.84
C ASN A 16 8.76 0.66 14.60
N PHE A 17 7.49 0.66 15.03
CA PHE A 17 6.51 1.72 14.72
C PHE A 17 5.82 2.32 15.96
N GLY A 18 6.23 1.92 17.17
CA GLY A 18 5.61 2.37 18.43
C GLY A 18 5.67 3.88 18.70
N HIS A 19 6.31 4.68 17.84
CA HIS A 19 6.45 6.12 18.03
C HIS A 19 5.75 6.99 16.97
N ILE A 20 5.10 6.42 15.95
CA ILE A 20 4.57 7.24 14.83
C ILE A 20 3.07 7.56 14.97
N ILE A 21 2.30 6.83 15.79
CA ILE A 21 0.83 7.02 15.80
C ILE A 21 0.26 7.00 17.23
N PRO A 22 -0.03 8.17 17.83
CA PRO A 22 -0.86 8.24 19.02
C PRO A 22 -2.34 8.01 18.67
N ALA A 23 -3.14 7.61 19.67
CA ALA A 23 -4.53 7.16 19.58
C ALA A 23 -5.58 8.21 19.09
N SER A 24 -5.12 9.27 18.44
CA SER A 24 -5.87 10.33 17.74
C SER A 24 -5.20 10.60 16.38
N ALA A 25 -5.03 9.54 15.59
CA ALA A 25 -4.06 9.47 14.50
C ALA A 25 -4.42 10.34 13.28
N THR A 26 -3.68 11.43 13.06
CA THR A 26 -3.57 12.07 11.75
C THR A 26 -2.89 11.10 10.77
N LEU A 27 -3.45 10.94 9.56
CA LEU A 27 -2.81 10.14 8.51
C LEU A 27 -1.39 10.68 8.25
N PRO A 28 -0.36 9.80 8.14
CA PRO A 28 0.98 10.23 7.72
C PRO A 28 0.89 10.85 6.33
N SER A 29 1.88 11.64 5.89
CA SER A 29 1.90 12.07 4.49
C SER A 29 1.93 10.85 3.56
N ILE A 30 1.31 10.98 2.38
CA ILE A 30 1.26 9.88 1.41
C ILE A 30 2.66 9.42 1.00
N GLU A 31 3.63 10.34 0.90
CA GLU A 31 5.02 10.04 0.60
C GLU A 31 5.67 9.18 1.68
N VAL A 32 5.51 9.56 2.95
CA VAL A 32 6.04 8.77 4.08
C VAL A 32 5.39 7.40 4.13
N PHE A 33 4.08 7.33 3.86
CA PHE A 33 3.36 6.07 3.80
C PHE A 33 3.88 5.15 2.69
N VAL A 34 3.98 5.66 1.46
CA VAL A 34 4.49 4.92 0.30
C VAL A 34 5.90 4.41 0.58
N ASN A 35 6.80 5.28 1.04
CA ASN A 35 8.19 4.92 1.35
C ASN A 35 8.29 3.86 2.46
N SER A 36 7.47 3.98 3.52
CA SER A 36 7.45 3.00 4.61
C SER A 36 6.99 1.62 4.09
N ILE A 37 5.93 1.57 3.29
CA ILE A 37 5.41 0.32 2.73
C ILE A 37 6.44 -0.32 1.78
N THR A 38 6.95 0.43 0.81
CA THR A 38 7.84 -0.11 -0.22
C THR A 38 9.17 -0.59 0.37
N ALA A 39 9.74 0.16 1.32
CA ALA A 39 10.97 -0.24 2.00
C ALA A 39 10.78 -1.49 2.87
N SER A 40 9.68 -1.55 3.64
CA SER A 40 9.43 -2.68 4.56
C SER A 40 9.13 -4.01 3.85
N LEU A 41 8.63 -3.95 2.61
CA LEU A 41 8.24 -5.11 1.82
C LEU A 41 9.22 -5.43 0.68
N HIS A 42 10.31 -4.66 0.53
CA HIS A 42 11.29 -4.80 -0.54
C HIS A 42 10.65 -4.84 -1.94
N ILE A 43 9.74 -3.90 -2.19
CA ILE A 43 9.02 -3.82 -3.46
C ILE A 43 9.99 -3.42 -4.58
N LYS A 44 9.98 -4.19 -5.67
CA LYS A 44 10.78 -3.91 -6.90
C LYS A 44 10.23 -2.70 -7.66
N ALA A 45 11.10 -1.97 -8.35
CA ALA A 45 10.71 -0.82 -9.17
C ALA A 45 9.62 -1.16 -10.19
N ALA A 46 9.75 -2.27 -10.92
CA ALA A 46 8.76 -2.74 -11.90
C ALA A 46 7.35 -2.94 -11.30
N VAL A 47 7.27 -3.46 -10.06
CA VAL A 47 6.00 -3.63 -9.34
C VAL A 47 5.39 -2.27 -8.99
N LEU A 48 6.21 -1.34 -8.52
CA LEU A 48 5.74 0.01 -8.18
C LEU A 48 5.25 0.77 -9.43
N VAL A 49 5.99 0.73 -10.54
CA VAL A 49 5.58 1.36 -11.80
C VAL A 49 4.29 0.74 -12.31
N THR A 50 4.15 -0.60 -12.24
CA THR A 50 2.89 -1.28 -12.59
C THR A 50 1.72 -0.84 -11.71
N ALA A 51 1.95 -0.66 -10.40
CA ALA A 51 0.93 -0.13 -9.51
C ALA A 51 0.49 1.28 -9.93
N LEU A 52 1.42 2.15 -10.33
CA LEU A 52 1.10 3.49 -10.83
C LEU A 52 0.30 3.46 -12.15
N VAL A 53 0.64 2.55 -13.07
CA VAL A 53 -0.18 2.29 -14.27
C VAL A 53 -1.60 1.90 -13.88
N TYR A 54 -1.78 1.05 -12.87
CA TYR A 54 -3.11 0.70 -12.37
C TYR A 54 -3.86 1.87 -11.75
N VAL A 55 -3.18 2.76 -11.02
CA VAL A 55 -3.79 3.99 -10.50
C VAL A 55 -4.25 4.91 -11.62
N GLU A 56 -3.45 5.10 -12.66
CA GLU A 56 -3.83 5.91 -13.84
C GLU A 56 -5.03 5.29 -14.58
N ARG A 57 -5.00 3.97 -14.83
CA ARG A 57 -6.13 3.24 -15.42
C ARG A 57 -7.40 3.30 -14.57
N LEU A 58 -7.26 3.29 -13.24
CA LEU A 58 -8.38 3.44 -12.32
C LEU A 58 -9.02 4.81 -12.49
N GLY A 59 -8.22 5.88 -12.52
CA GLY A 59 -8.68 7.25 -12.73
C GLY A 59 -9.51 7.42 -14.00
N HIS A 60 -9.08 6.81 -15.11
CA HIS A 60 -9.80 6.84 -16.39
C HIS A 60 -11.15 6.09 -16.37
N ARG A 61 -11.37 5.20 -15.42
CA ARG A 61 -12.60 4.39 -15.31
C ARG A 61 -13.56 4.88 -14.24
N LEU A 62 -13.15 5.84 -13.42
CA LEU A 62 -14.02 6.44 -12.41
C LEU A 62 -14.96 7.47 -13.05
N PRO A 63 -16.20 7.60 -12.54
CA PRO A 63 -17.08 8.71 -12.92
C PRO A 63 -16.41 10.06 -12.66
N LYS A 64 -16.64 11.06 -13.53
CA LYS A 64 -16.11 12.43 -13.32
C LYS A 64 -16.58 13.08 -12.01
N SER A 65 -17.67 12.58 -11.43
CA SER A 65 -18.23 13.03 -10.15
C SER A 65 -17.67 12.27 -8.94
N ALA A 66 -16.74 11.32 -9.13
CA ALA A 66 -16.16 10.57 -8.03
C ALA A 66 -15.37 11.50 -7.11
N GLN A 67 -15.70 11.48 -5.83
CA GLN A 67 -14.99 12.21 -4.79
C GLN A 67 -14.43 11.23 -3.77
N GLY A 68 -13.15 11.40 -3.44
CA GLY A 68 -12.48 10.63 -2.41
C GLY A 68 -12.57 11.31 -1.05
N THR A 69 -12.36 10.50 -0.01
CA THR A 69 -12.07 10.93 1.36
C THR A 69 -10.56 11.04 1.59
N ALA A 70 -10.14 11.60 2.73
CA ALA A 70 -8.72 11.80 3.06
C ALA A 70 -7.87 10.51 3.01
N ASP A 71 -8.47 9.35 3.30
CA ASP A 71 -7.82 8.04 3.27
C ASP A 71 -7.84 7.37 1.87
N THR A 72 -8.60 7.90 0.91
CA THR A 72 -8.76 7.31 -0.43
C THR A 72 -7.43 7.09 -1.17
N PRO A 73 -6.47 8.04 -1.18
CA PRO A 73 -5.18 7.83 -1.85
C PRO A 73 -4.40 6.62 -1.30
N TYR A 74 -4.42 6.41 0.02
CA TYR A 74 -3.76 5.29 0.70
C TYR A 74 -4.41 3.96 0.32
N ARG A 75 -5.74 3.93 0.28
CA ARG A 75 -6.53 2.76 -0.12
C ARG A 75 -6.26 2.37 -1.57
N ILE A 76 -6.27 3.35 -2.48
CA ILE A 76 -5.98 3.15 -3.90
C ILE A 76 -4.56 2.63 -4.08
N PHE A 77 -3.57 3.25 -3.42
CA PHE A 77 -2.18 2.83 -3.50
C PHE A 77 -1.99 1.38 -3.02
N LEU A 78 -2.50 1.02 -1.83
CA LEU A 78 -2.37 -0.34 -1.30
C LEU A 78 -3.01 -1.39 -2.22
N ALA A 79 -4.21 -1.10 -2.75
CA ALA A 79 -4.92 -2.02 -3.63
C ALA A 79 -4.17 -2.21 -4.96
N ALA A 80 -3.69 -1.11 -5.56
CA ALA A 80 -2.90 -1.17 -6.79
C ALA A 80 -1.57 -1.91 -6.57
N LEU A 81 -0.89 -1.67 -5.44
CA LEU A 81 0.37 -2.32 -5.10
C LEU A 81 0.21 -3.83 -4.92
N VAL A 82 -0.81 -4.28 -4.18
CA VAL A 82 -1.12 -5.72 -4.03
C VAL A 82 -1.39 -6.38 -5.36
N LEU A 83 -2.20 -5.75 -6.21
CA LEU A 83 -2.54 -6.30 -7.51
C LEU A 83 -1.32 -6.39 -8.42
N ALA A 84 -0.46 -5.36 -8.42
CA ALA A 84 0.76 -5.35 -9.19
C ALA A 84 1.72 -6.44 -8.72
N ASP A 85 1.94 -6.55 -7.42
CA ASP A 85 2.84 -7.55 -6.87
C ASP A 85 2.33 -8.98 -7.12
N LYS A 86 1.03 -9.24 -6.96
CA LYS A 86 0.42 -10.52 -7.32
C LYS A 86 0.52 -10.86 -8.80
N TYR A 87 0.63 -9.86 -9.66
CA TYR A 87 0.77 -10.05 -11.10
C TYR A 87 2.22 -10.37 -11.49
N TRP A 88 3.19 -9.76 -10.81
CA TRP A 88 4.62 -9.88 -11.12
C TRP A 88 5.37 -10.98 -10.36
N SER A 89 4.88 -11.35 -9.18
CA SER A 89 5.62 -12.19 -8.24
C SER A 89 5.00 -13.58 -8.13
N ASP A 90 5.80 -14.64 -8.33
CA ASP A 90 5.40 -16.03 -8.05
C ASP A 90 5.05 -16.23 -6.56
N TYR A 91 5.69 -15.45 -5.68
CA TYR A 91 5.45 -15.39 -4.24
C TYR A 91 5.05 -13.99 -3.81
N ALA A 92 3.78 -13.65 -4.07
CA ALA A 92 3.26 -12.33 -3.76
C ALA A 92 3.18 -12.01 -2.26
N VAL A 93 3.33 -10.73 -1.94
CA VAL A 93 3.05 -10.08 -0.66
C VAL A 93 1.63 -10.44 -0.23
N LYS A 94 1.56 -11.07 0.95
CA LYS A 94 0.29 -11.41 1.57
C LYS A 94 -0.35 -10.16 2.14
N ALA A 95 -1.68 -10.04 2.04
CA ALA A 95 -2.41 -8.92 2.64
C ALA A 95 -2.12 -8.76 4.15
N LYS A 96 -1.84 -9.85 4.88
CA LYS A 96 -1.40 -9.81 6.28
C LYS A 96 -0.07 -9.06 6.48
N SER A 97 0.86 -9.16 5.54
CA SER A 97 2.14 -8.44 5.59
C SER A 97 1.92 -6.94 5.38
N LEU A 98 0.97 -6.57 4.51
CA LEU A 98 0.59 -5.17 4.31
C LEU A 98 -0.12 -4.54 5.51
N VAL A 99 -0.98 -5.28 6.21
CA VAL A 99 -1.56 -4.78 7.48
C VAL A 99 -0.45 -4.38 8.46
N LYS A 100 0.60 -5.21 8.57
CA LYS A 100 1.75 -4.92 9.44
C LYS A 100 2.56 -3.74 8.93
N ALA A 101 2.87 -3.71 7.64
CA ALA A 101 3.63 -2.62 7.01
C ALA A 101 2.90 -1.27 7.11
N ALA A 102 1.57 -1.28 7.01
CA ALA A 102 0.71 -0.10 7.14
C ALA A 102 0.49 0.33 8.61
N GLY A 103 1.21 -0.26 9.57
CA GLY A 103 1.10 0.10 10.98
C GLY A 103 -0.28 -0.18 11.59
N GLY A 104 -1.06 -1.10 11.00
CA GLY A 104 -2.43 -1.38 11.43
C GLY A 104 -3.46 -0.32 11.01
N LEU A 105 -3.11 0.60 10.10
CA LEU A 105 -4.03 1.62 9.58
C LEU A 105 -5.28 1.02 8.91
N PHE A 106 -5.15 -0.16 8.32
CA PHE A 106 -6.24 -0.89 7.69
C PHE A 106 -6.29 -2.34 8.16
N GLN A 107 -7.49 -2.87 8.31
CA GLN A 107 -7.72 -4.27 8.61
C GLN A 107 -7.49 -5.17 7.39
N LEU A 108 -7.24 -6.46 7.64
CA LEU A 108 -7.06 -7.44 6.58
C LEU A 108 -8.27 -7.50 5.62
N SER A 109 -9.48 -7.48 6.18
CA SER A 109 -10.73 -7.48 5.43
C SER A 109 -10.86 -6.27 4.51
N GLU A 110 -10.44 -5.10 4.99
CA GLU A 110 -10.41 -3.87 4.20
C GLU A 110 -9.42 -3.98 3.05
N ILE A 111 -8.18 -4.44 3.28
CA ILE A 111 -7.19 -4.59 2.21
C ILE A 111 -7.71 -5.52 1.12
N CYS A 112 -8.26 -6.66 1.51
CA CYS A 112 -8.86 -7.59 0.55
C CYS A 112 -10.07 -6.99 -0.18
N ALA A 113 -10.88 -6.15 0.48
CA ALA A 113 -12.01 -5.47 -0.15
C ALA A 113 -11.57 -4.41 -1.16
N MET A 114 -10.56 -3.61 -0.80
CA MET A 114 -9.96 -2.58 -1.66
C MET A 114 -9.34 -3.22 -2.90
N GLU A 115 -8.60 -4.32 -2.74
CA GLU A 115 -8.06 -5.12 -3.84
C GLU A 115 -9.16 -5.56 -4.82
N ARG A 116 -10.20 -6.21 -4.31
CA ARG A 116 -11.33 -6.69 -5.15
C ARG A 116 -12.06 -5.53 -5.84
N ALA A 117 -12.19 -4.38 -5.18
CA ALA A 117 -12.84 -3.21 -5.75
C ALA A 117 -12.04 -2.65 -6.93
N VAL A 118 -10.74 -2.41 -6.75
CA VAL A 118 -9.87 -1.92 -7.83
C VAL A 118 -9.82 -2.93 -9.00
N LEU A 119 -9.69 -4.22 -8.71
CA LEU A 119 -9.67 -5.27 -9.75
C LEU A 119 -10.94 -5.26 -10.61
N LYS A 120 -12.11 -5.09 -9.97
CA LYS A 120 -13.41 -4.97 -10.67
C LYS A 120 -13.46 -3.72 -11.53
N ILE A 121 -13.02 -2.58 -11.02
CA ILE A 121 -13.03 -1.32 -11.80
C ILE A 121 -12.09 -1.43 -13.00
N LEU A 122 -10.91 -2.03 -12.85
CA LEU A 122 -9.99 -2.30 -13.95
C LEU A 122 -10.54 -3.33 -14.96
N GLY A 123 -11.62 -4.03 -14.63
CA GLY A 123 -12.20 -5.08 -15.48
C GLY A 123 -11.23 -6.22 -15.72
N PHE A 124 -10.40 -6.56 -14.73
CA PHE A 124 -9.38 -7.61 -14.81
C PHE A 124 -8.31 -7.39 -15.91
N ARG A 125 -8.20 -6.18 -16.47
CA ARG A 125 -7.18 -5.82 -17.47
C ARG A 125 -5.88 -5.40 -16.78
N LEU A 126 -5.17 -6.41 -16.27
CA LEU A 126 -3.92 -6.23 -15.52
C LEU A 126 -2.67 -6.27 -16.40
N TYR A 127 -2.75 -6.78 -17.63
CA TYR A 127 -1.59 -6.82 -18.50
C TYR A 127 -1.01 -5.42 -18.74
N VAL A 128 0.29 -5.29 -18.52
CA VAL A 128 1.13 -4.12 -18.82
C VAL A 128 2.27 -4.65 -19.66
N SER A 129 2.44 -4.13 -20.87
CA SER A 129 3.55 -4.56 -21.73
C SER A 129 4.87 -4.00 -21.21
N THR A 130 5.99 -4.65 -21.54
CA THR A 130 7.32 -4.13 -21.21
C THR A 130 7.55 -2.73 -21.78
N GLU A 131 7.00 -2.46 -22.97
CA GLU A 131 7.07 -1.15 -23.62
C GLU A 131 6.28 -0.09 -22.84
N GLU A 132 5.04 -0.39 -22.45
CA GLU A 132 4.23 0.52 -21.62
C GLU A 132 4.92 0.79 -20.27
N LEU A 133 5.51 -0.25 -19.66
CA LEU A 133 6.23 -0.12 -18.40
C LEU A 133 7.45 0.81 -18.51
N ARG A 134 8.26 0.64 -19.57
CA ARG A 134 9.42 1.49 -19.84
C ARG A 134 9.02 2.93 -20.10
N GLN A 135 8.01 3.15 -20.94
CA GLN A 135 7.49 4.49 -21.21
C GLN A 135 7.02 5.21 -19.94
N TYR A 136 6.35 4.49 -19.03
CA TYR A 136 5.96 5.03 -17.74
C TYR A 136 7.15 5.33 -16.82
N ALA A 137 8.13 4.43 -16.79
CA ALA A 137 9.32 4.61 -15.98
C ALA A 137 10.13 5.82 -16.45
N ASP A 138 10.33 5.97 -17.76
CA ASP A 138 11.01 7.12 -18.38
C ASP A 138 10.27 8.43 -18.08
N LYS A 139 8.94 8.44 -18.22
CA LYS A 139 8.08 9.59 -17.88
C LYS A 139 8.27 10.03 -16.43
N LEU A 140 8.54 9.10 -15.53
CA LEU A 140 8.72 9.34 -14.09
C LEU A 140 10.20 9.45 -13.68
N SER A 141 11.14 9.31 -14.62
CA SER A 141 12.59 9.23 -14.34
C SER A 141 12.94 8.14 -13.32
N ILE A 142 12.27 6.99 -13.40
CA ILE A 142 12.52 5.80 -12.57
C ILE A 142 13.39 4.83 -13.35
N ASP A 143 14.50 4.41 -12.75
CA ASP A 143 15.35 3.34 -13.29
C ASP A 143 14.73 1.97 -12.96
N LEU A 144 14.41 1.18 -13.98
CA LEU A 144 13.86 -0.17 -13.81
C LEU A 144 14.95 -1.23 -13.57
N ASP A 145 16.21 -0.93 -13.89
CA ASP A 145 17.32 -1.89 -13.87
C ASP A 145 18.06 -1.89 -12.53
N GLN A 146 17.72 -0.99 -11.59
CA GLN A 146 18.18 -1.05 -10.22
C GLN A 146 17.30 -1.99 -9.38
N ALA A 147 17.78 -3.22 -9.21
CA ALA A 147 17.25 -4.22 -8.27
C ALA A 147 18.38 -4.91 -7.51
#